data_AF-A0A926A589-F1
#
_entry.id   AF-A0A926A589-F1
#
_cell.length_a   1.000
_cell.length_b   1.000
_cell.length_c   1.000
_cell.angle_alpha   90.00
_cell.angle_beta   90.00
_cell.angle_gamma   90.00
#
_symmetry.space_group_name_H-M   'P 1'
#
loop_
_entity.id
_entity.type
_entity.pdbx_description
1 polymer ?
#
loop_
_entity_poly.entity_id
_entity_poly.type
_entity_poly.pdbx_seq_one_letter_code
_entity_poly.pdbx_strand_id
1 'polypeptide(L)' 'MAITLHPNARTRNINLNTVRNHIAEHMIGNIVDLLIGSKTILQGQVTGVLTEAGKPKLVVNGHQYDMNQVLTMLPASLR' A
#
# COMPACT_ATOMS: atom_id res chain seq x y z
N MET A 1 41.24 -22.59 7.20
CA MET A 1 40.92 -21.61 6.16
C MET A 1 39.59 -20.97 6.54
N ALA A 2 39.59 -19.77 7.12
CA ALA A 2 38.37 -19.07 7.52
C ALA A 2 37.91 -18.19 6.36
N ILE A 3 36.67 -18.38 5.91
CA ILE A 3 36.08 -17.57 4.83
C ILE A 3 35.48 -16.34 5.51
N THR A 4 36.18 -15.21 5.44
CA THR A 4 35.64 -13.93 5.90
C THR A 4 34.53 -13.51 4.94
N LEU A 5 33.28 -13.59 5.40
CA LEU A 5 32.13 -13.07 4.66
C LEU A 5 32.16 -11.54 4.73
N HIS A 6 32.40 -10.89 3.59
CA HIS A 6 32.25 -9.45 3.46
C HIS A 6 30.76 -9.06 3.57
N PRO A 7 30.37 -8.16 4.49
CA PRO A 7 29.00 -7.69 4.58
C PRO A 7 28.74 -6.67 3.46
N ASN A 8 28.40 -7.16 2.26
CA ASN A 8 27.94 -6.32 1.16
C ASN A 8 26.41 -6.37 0.97
N ALA A 9 25.67 -6.59 2.06
CA ALA A 9 24.24 -6.37 2.08
C ALA A 9 24.00 -4.91 2.51
N ARG A 10 24.04 -3.99 1.53
CA ARG A 10 23.32 -2.72 1.67
C ARG A 10 21.85 -3.08 1.79
N THR A 11 21.37 -3.32 3.01
CA THR A 11 19.94 -3.35 3.32
C THR A 11 19.40 -1.98 2.96
N ARG A 12 18.93 -1.84 1.71
CA ARG A 12 18.10 -0.74 1.29
C ARG A 12 16.92 -0.81 2.24
N ASN A 13 16.89 0.09 3.22
CA ASN A 13 15.76 0.21 4.13
C ASN A 13 14.61 0.73 3.26
N ILE A 14 13.95 -0.19 2.55
CA ILE A 14 12.80 0.10 1.74
C ILE A 14 11.72 0.43 2.76
N ASN A 15 11.50 1.73 2.94
CA ASN A 15 10.39 2.20 3.73
C ASN A 15 9.11 1.69 3.06
N LEU A 16 8.51 0.65 3.64
CA LEU A 16 7.31 -0.01 3.11
C LEU A 16 6.16 0.99 2.93
N ASN A 17 6.11 2.04 3.75
CA ASN A 17 5.10 3.09 3.62
C ASN A 17 5.31 3.89 2.33
N THR A 18 6.55 4.16 1.94
CA THR A 18 6.86 4.83 0.67
C THR A 18 6.43 3.99 -0.53
N VAL A 19 6.69 2.68 -0.50
CA VAL A 19 6.25 1.77 -1.58
C VAL A 19 4.73 1.71 -1.66
N ARG A 20 4.05 1.56 -0.52
CA ARG A 20 2.57 1.53 -0.46
C ARG A 20 1.95 2.82 -0.96
N ASN A 21 2.50 3.98 -0.56
CA ASN A 21 2.04 5.27 -1.08
C ASN A 21 2.17 5.34 -2.60
N HIS A 22 3.33 4.95 -3.13
CA HIS A 22 3.55 5.00 -4.57
C HIS A 22 2.60 4.09 -5.35
N ILE A 23 2.33 2.89 -4.84
CA ILE A 23 1.33 1.98 -5.44
C ILE A 23 -0.06 2.60 -5.36
N ALA A 24 -0.45 3.14 -4.20
CA ALA A 24 -1.76 3.75 -4.00
C ALA A 24 -2.00 4.97 -4.89
N GLU A 25 -0.97 5.80 -5.11
CA GLU A 25 -1.00 6.93 -6.05
C GLU A 25 -1.28 6.46 -7.48
N HIS A 26 -0.66 5.36 -7.92
CA HIS A 26 -0.92 4.77 -9.24
C HIS A 26 -2.31 4.14 -9.37
N MET A 27 -3.00 3.90 -8.26
CA MET A 27 -4.35 3.35 -8.25
C MET A 27 -5.42 4.43 -8.30
N ILE A 28 -5.08 5.71 -8.14
CA ILE A 28 -6.04 6.81 -8.23
C ILE A 28 -6.78 6.77 -9.57
N GLY A 29 -8.11 6.85 -9.50
CA GLY A 29 -9.03 6.72 -10.64
C GLY A 29 -9.46 5.29 -10.96
N ASN A 30 -8.75 4.27 -10.48
CA ASN A 30 -9.08 2.87 -10.70
C ASN A 30 -10.09 2.35 -9.67
N ILE A 31 -10.94 1.41 -10.11
CA ILE A 31 -11.78 0.62 -9.21
C ILE A 31 -10.94 -0.52 -8.67
N VAL A 32 -10.94 -0.67 -7.34
CA VAL A 32 -10.18 -1.69 -6.63
C VAL A 32 -11.07 -2.52 -5.70
N ASP A 33 -10.71 -3.78 -5.53
CA ASP A 33 -11.14 -4.60 -4.39
C ASP A 33 -10.12 -4.42 -3.26
N LEU A 34 -10.59 -3.93 -2.11
CA LEU A 34 -9.77 -3.59 -0.95
C LEU A 34 -10.06 -4.54 0.21
N LEU A 35 -9.06 -5.30 0.65
CA LEU A 35 -9.16 -6.11 1.86
C LEU A 35 -8.70 -5.28 3.08
N ILE A 36 -9.64 -4.95 3.97
CA ILE A 36 -9.40 -4.21 5.21
C ILE A 36 -9.46 -5.18 6.39
N GLY A 37 -8.34 -5.29 7.11
CA GLY A 37 -8.19 -6.31 8.15
C GLY A 37 -8.41 -7.72 7.57
N SER A 38 -8.97 -8.65 8.36
CA SER A 38 -9.06 -10.06 7.94
C SER A 38 -10.34 -10.45 7.21
N LYS A 39 -11.32 -9.55 7.02
CA LYS A 39 -12.67 -9.97 6.59
C LYS A 39 -13.40 -9.03 5.62
N THR A 40 -13.07 -7.75 5.57
CA THR A 40 -13.88 -6.80 4.81
C THR A 40 -13.28 -6.56 3.45
N ILE A 41 -13.98 -6.99 2.38
CA ILE A 41 -13.66 -6.61 1.01
C ILE A 41 -14.57 -5.45 0.60
N LEU A 42 -13.98 -4.32 0.27
CA LEU A 42 -14.67 -3.14 -0.26
C LEU A 42 -14.33 -2.98 -1.74
N GLN A 43 -15.34 -2.94 -2.60
CA GLN A 43 -15.14 -2.48 -3.98
C GLN A 43 -15.33 -0.97 -4.04
N GLY A 44 -14.39 -0.25 -4.62
CA GLY A 44 -14.52 1.19 -4.77
C GLY A 44 -13.46 1.85 -5.62
N GLN A 45 -13.75 3.07 -6.06
CA GLN A 45 -12.78 3.88 -6.78
C GLN A 45 -11.82 4.54 -5.80
N VAL A 46 -10.52 4.39 -6.04
CA VAL A 46 -9.50 5.16 -5.32
C VAL A 46 -9.56 6.59 -5.82
N THR A 47 -9.88 7.53 -4.95
CA THR A 47 -10.00 8.95 -5.31
C THR A 47 -8.80 9.79 -4.87
N GLY A 48 -7.92 9.23 -4.04
CA GLY A 48 -6.70 9.92 -3.64
C GLY A 48 -5.90 9.19 -2.56
N VAL A 49 -4.72 9.76 -2.28
CA VAL A 49 -3.88 9.44 -1.14
C VAL A 49 -3.62 10.75 -0.40
N LEU A 50 -3.88 10.78 0.90
CA LEU A 50 -3.65 11.96 1.74
C LEU A 50 -2.77 11.62 2.93
N THR A 51 -2.16 12.62 3.54
CA THR A 51 -1.37 12.45 4.76
C THR A 51 -2.07 13.15 5.90
N GLU A 52 -2.44 12.39 6.93
CA GLU A 52 -3.10 12.90 8.13
C GLU A 52 -2.21 12.59 9.35
N ALA A 53 -1.83 13.62 10.12
CA ALA A 53 -0.92 13.48 11.26
C ALA A 53 0.38 12.69 10.94
N GLY A 54 0.93 12.89 9.74
CA GLY A 54 2.14 12.20 9.27
C GLY A 54 1.92 10.74 8.84
N LYS A 55 0.68 10.25 8.80
CA LYS A 55 0.33 8.90 8.37
C LYS A 55 -0.43 8.94 7.04
N PRO A 56 -0.01 8.14 6.04
CA PRO A 56 -0.72 8.11 4.78
C PRO A 56 -2.06 7.38 4.93
N LYS A 57 -3.08 7.93 4.27
CA LYS A 57 -4.44 7.41 4.19
C LYS A 57 -4.83 7.22 2.73
N LEU A 58 -5.51 6.13 2.45
CA LEU A 58 -6.11 5.85 1.15
C LEU A 58 -7.55 6.36 1.15
N VAL A 59 -7.96 7.08 0.10
CA VAL A 59 -9.35 7.51 -0.07
C VAL A 59 -10.02 6.61 -1.11
N VAL A 60 -11.05 5.88 -0.70
CA VAL A 60 -11.84 4.99 -1.58
C VAL A 60 -13.32 5.30 -1.39
N ASN A 61 -14.02 5.62 -2.48
CA ASN A 61 -15.42 6.08 -2.46
C ASN A 61 -15.66 7.24 -1.47
N GLY A 62 -14.67 8.12 -1.27
CA GLY A 62 -14.73 9.22 -0.30
C GLY A 62 -14.45 8.83 1.16
N HIS A 63 -14.29 7.54 1.46
CA HIS A 63 -13.91 7.06 2.80
C HIS A 63 -12.40 6.95 2.94
N GLN A 64 -11.89 7.30 4.13
CA GLN A 64 -10.46 7.25 4.43
C GLN A 64 -10.10 5.97 5.17
N TYR A 65 -9.06 5.29 4.69
CA TYR A 65 -8.55 4.05 5.27
C TYR A 65 -7.09 4.20 5.64
N ASP A 66 -6.70 3.66 6.80
CA ASP A 66 -5.29 3.59 7.16
C ASP A 66 -4.55 2.64 6.22
N MET A 67 -3.46 3.11 5.61
CA MET A 67 -2.68 2.31 4.67
C MET A 67 -2.14 1.01 5.30
N ASN A 68 -1.98 0.96 6.63
CA ASN A 68 -1.55 -0.24 7.35
C ASN A 68 -2.67 -1.27 7.57
N GLN A 69 -3.93 -0.87 7.44
CA GLN A 69 -5.08 -1.78 7.54
C GLN A 69 -5.44 -2.42 6.20
N VAL A 70 -4.98 -1.81 5.10
CA VAL A 70 -5.10 -2.33 3.74
C VAL A 70 -4.12 -3.47 3.56
N LEU A 71 -4.63 -4.69 3.47
CA LEU A 71 -3.83 -5.89 3.25
C LEU A 71 -3.57 -6.14 1.77
N THR A 72 -4.54 -5.82 0.92
CA THR A 72 -4.49 -6.09 -0.53
C THR A 72 -5.34 -5.07 -1.27
N MET A 73 -4.85 -4.66 -2.45
CA MET A 73 -5.56 -3.80 -3.40
C MET A 73 -5.41 -4.43 -4.79
N LEU A 74 -6.52 -4.82 -5.41
CA LEU A 74 -6.55 -5.47 -6.72
C LEU A 74 -7.39 -4.63 -7.69
N PRO A 75 -6.91 -4.36 -8.92
CA PRO A 75 -7.76 -3.77 -9.95
C PRO A 75 -9.00 -4.64 -10.19
N ALA A 76 -10.19 -4.03 -10.15
CA ALA A 76 -11.45 -4.75 -10.36
C ALA A 76 -11.61 -5.26 -11.80
N SER A 77 -10.81 -4.72 -12.74
CA SER A 77 -10.79 -5.11 -14.16
C SER A 77 -10.13 -6.46 -14.44
N LEU A 78 -9.64 -7.18 -13.41
CA LEU A 78 -9.04 -8.51 -13.55
C LEU A 78 -10.02 -9.67 -13.25
N ARG A 79 -11.33 -9.45 -13.40
CA ARG A 79 -12.36 -10.50 -13.31
C ARG A 79 -13.00 -10.79 -14.65
#